data_AF-A0A9D0IDL8-F1
#
_entry.id   AF-A0A9D0IDL8-F1
#
_cell.length_a   1.000
_cell.length_b   1.000
_cell.length_c   1.000
_cell.angle_alpha   90.00
_cell.angle_beta   90.00
_cell.angle_gamma   90.00
#
_symmetry.space_group_name_H-M   'P 1'
#
loop_
_entity.id
_entity.type
_entity.pdbx_description
1 polymer ?
#
loop_
_entity_poly.entity_id
_entity_poly.type
_entity_poly.pdbx_seq_one_letter_code
_entity_poly.pdbx_strand_id
1 'polypeptide(L)'
;MLDELIRLKRTGYPLLDSVAALEHLKDNTWRCHPWLIASADPDGTVTQGCYLLHRAEVVCSRCGFAAHVEMSLAYDLHPAAVWTGVRVLGLV
;
A
#
# COMPACT_ATOMS: atom_id res chain seq x y z
N MET A 1 2.13 -16.93 2.57
CA MET A 1 1.87 -16.31 1.24
C MET A 1 2.81 -15.14 0.97
N LEU A 2 2.95 -14.15 1.86
CA LEU A 2 3.82 -13.00 1.61
C LEU A 2 5.30 -13.36 1.40
N ASP A 3 5.82 -14.39 2.07
CA ASP A 3 7.18 -14.90 1.82
C ASP A 3 7.41 -15.37 0.38
N GLU A 4 6.38 -15.92 -0.24
CA GLU A 4 6.41 -16.33 -1.66
C GLU A 4 6.56 -15.11 -2.55
N LEU A 5 5.75 -14.07 -2.32
CA LEU A 5 5.80 -12.83 -3.08
C LEU A 5 7.16 -12.13 -2.91
N ILE A 6 7.69 -12.11 -1.69
CA ILE A 6 9.03 -11.58 -1.41
C ILE A 6 10.09 -12.37 -2.17
N ARG A 7 10.00 -13.71 -2.19
CA ARG A 7 10.90 -14.55 -2.98
C ARG A 7 10.80 -14.22 -4.47
N LEU A 8 9.59 -14.17 -5.03
CA LEU A 8 9.37 -13.86 -6.44
C LEU A 8 9.94 -12.49 -6.83
N LYS A 9 9.71 -11.45 -6.01
CA LYS A 9 10.29 -10.12 -6.24
C LYS A 9 11.83 -10.17 -6.21
N ARG A 10 12.43 -10.87 -5.25
CA ARG A 10 13.88 -11.04 -5.15
C ARG A 10 14.46 -11.84 -6.32
N THR A 11 13.71 -12.78 -6.90
CA THR A 11 14.12 -13.53 -8.11
C THR A 11 13.85 -12.78 -9.42
N GLY A 12 13.38 -11.53 -9.37
CA GLY A 12 13.25 -10.65 -10.53
C GLY A 12 11.85 -10.58 -11.16
N TYR A 13 10.82 -11.17 -10.54
CA TYR A 13 9.44 -10.98 -11.02
C TYR A 13 8.99 -9.52 -10.80
N PRO A 14 8.19 -8.95 -11.72
CA PRO A 14 7.81 -7.54 -11.70
C PRO A 14 6.67 -7.24 -10.72
N LEU A 15 6.83 -7.62 -9.45
CA LEU A 15 5.90 -7.23 -8.39
C LEU A 15 6.09 -5.75 -8.09
N LEU A 16 4.99 -4.98 -8.08
CA LEU A 16 5.04 -3.54 -7.84
C LEU A 16 5.45 -3.24 -6.39
N ASP A 17 4.73 -3.80 -5.42
CA ASP A 17 4.99 -3.58 -3.99
C ASP A 17 6.46 -3.83 -3.61
N SER A 18 7.06 -2.92 -2.85
CA SER A 18 8.41 -3.09 -2.32
C SER A 18 8.48 -4.31 -1.39
N VAL A 19 9.67 -4.88 -1.25
CA VAL A 19 9.90 -5.93 -0.23
C VAL A 19 9.55 -5.39 1.16
N ALA A 20 9.81 -4.10 1.43
CA ALA A 20 9.48 -3.47 2.70
C ALA A 20 7.97 -3.48 2.99
N ALA A 21 7.12 -3.11 2.03
CA ALA A 21 5.68 -3.19 2.22
C ALA A 21 5.21 -4.63 2.44
N LEU A 22 5.74 -5.60 1.69
CA LEU A 22 5.40 -7.01 1.87
C LEU A 22 5.81 -7.54 3.26
N GLU A 23 6.93 -7.09 3.82
CA GLU A 23 7.35 -7.44 5.18
C GLU A 23 6.43 -6.78 6.23
N HIS A 24 6.15 -5.49 6.11
CA HIS A 24 5.25 -4.78 7.03
C HIS A 24 3.80 -5.31 7.01
N LEU A 25 3.36 -5.83 5.87
CA LEU A 25 2.02 -6.40 5.70
C LEU A 25 1.85 -7.75 6.43
N LYS A 26 2.94 -8.45 6.77
CA LYS A 26 2.86 -9.72 7.52
C LYS A 26 2.21 -9.53 8.89
N ASP A 27 2.63 -8.47 9.57
CA ASP A 27 2.26 -8.22 10.98
C ASP A 27 1.47 -6.91 11.16
N ASN A 28 1.18 -6.18 10.06
CA ASN A 28 0.52 -4.88 10.06
C ASN A 28 1.18 -3.85 11.00
N THR A 29 2.51 -3.79 10.98
CA THR A 29 3.34 -2.91 11.84
C THR A 29 3.55 -1.51 11.29
N TRP A 30 2.84 -1.14 10.22
CA TRP A 30 2.96 0.14 9.54
C TRP A 30 1.91 1.14 10.04
N ARG A 31 2.20 2.44 9.86
CA ARG A 31 1.24 3.50 10.18
C ARG A 31 0.36 3.78 8.96
N CYS A 32 -0.95 3.65 9.13
CA CYS A 32 -1.90 3.98 8.08
C CYS A 32 -2.09 5.49 7.93
N HIS A 33 -1.91 5.99 6.71
CA HIS A 33 -2.19 7.37 6.33
C HIS A 33 -3.42 7.40 5.39
N PRO A 34 -4.66 7.37 5.93
CA PRO A 34 -5.87 7.19 5.13
C PRO A 34 -6.16 8.32 4.17
N TRP A 35 -5.67 9.54 4.42
CA TRP A 35 -5.89 10.71 3.56
C TRP A 35 -5.15 10.65 2.22
N LEU A 36 -4.26 9.66 2.02
CA LEU A 36 -3.52 9.46 0.76
C LEU A 36 -4.38 8.83 -0.36
N ILE A 37 -5.56 8.33 -0.03
CA ILE A 37 -6.50 7.75 -1.00
C ILE A 37 -7.82 8.51 -1.01
N ALA A 38 -8.45 8.53 -2.17
CA ALA A 38 -9.83 8.96 -2.34
C ALA A 38 -10.58 7.91 -3.17
N SER A 39 -11.85 7.69 -2.83
CA SER A 39 -12.74 6.78 -3.53
C SER A 39 -13.87 7.58 -4.18
N ALA A 40 -14.13 7.32 -5.46
CA ALA A 40 -15.34 7.78 -6.13
C ALA A 40 -16.40 6.67 -6.03
N ASP A 41 -17.57 7.03 -5.52
CA ASP A 41 -18.73 6.16 -5.41
C ASP A 41 -19.60 6.21 -6.68
N PRO A 42 -20.43 5.18 -6.96
CA PRO A 42 -21.27 5.14 -8.17
C PRO A 42 -22.29 6.29 -8.28
N ASP A 43 -22.63 6.93 -7.17
CA ASP A 43 -23.53 8.10 -7.11
C ASP A 43 -22.81 9.43 -7.41
N GLY A 44 -21.50 9.38 -7.68
CA GLY A 44 -20.66 10.54 -7.95
C GLY A 44 -20.04 11.17 -6.70
N THR A 45 -20.32 10.66 -5.50
CA THR A 45 -19.70 11.13 -4.26
C THR A 45 -18.20 10.79 -4.27
N VAL A 46 -17.35 11.72 -3.84
CA VAL A 46 -15.93 11.48 -3.64
C VAL A 46 -15.62 11.55 -2.15
N THR A 47 -15.13 10.44 -1.61
CA THR A 47 -14.74 10.32 -0.20
C THR A 47 -13.22 10.23 -0.11
N GLN A 48 -12.58 11.20 0.54
CA GLN A 48 -11.15 11.13 0.87
C GLN A 48 -10.95 10.33 2.16
N GLY A 49 -10.13 9.28 2.13
CA GLY A 49 -9.95 8.36 3.24
C GLY A 49 -9.83 6.89 2.83
N CYS A 50 -9.75 6.01 3.84
CA CYS A 50 -9.76 4.56 3.66
C CYS A 50 -10.93 4.13 2.75
N TYR A 51 -10.70 3.15 1.86
CA TYR A 51 -11.76 2.58 1.01
C TYR A 51 -12.98 2.08 1.81
N LEU A 52 -12.76 1.63 3.05
CA LEU A 52 -13.83 1.15 3.93
C LEU A 52 -14.58 2.29 4.65
N LEU A 53 -14.09 3.53 4.58
CA LEU A 53 -14.73 4.68 5.22
C LEU A 53 -16.16 4.82 4.67
N HIS A 54 -17.13 4.87 5.58
CA HIS A 54 -18.58 4.87 5.27
C HIS A 54 -19.13 3.60 4.60
N ARG A 55 -18.32 2.54 4.43
CA ARG A 55 -18.73 1.26 3.81
C ARG A 55 -18.69 0.09 4.79
N ALA A 56 -17.76 0.11 5.75
CA ALA A 56 -17.61 -0.92 6.77
C ALA A 56 -16.82 -0.41 7.97
N GLU A 57 -16.67 -1.24 9.00
CA GLU A 57 -15.74 -0.99 10.10
C GLU A 57 -14.28 -1.00 9.60
N VAL A 58 -13.50 -0.02 10.03
CA VAL A 58 -12.08 0.12 9.67
C VAL A 58 -11.23 -0.56 10.73
N VAL A 59 -10.57 -1.65 10.37
CA VAL A 59 -9.69 -2.42 11.29
C VAL A 59 -8.28 -2.55 10.71
N CYS A 60 -7.43 -1.53 10.93
CA CYS A 60 -6.09 -1.46 10.34
C CYS A 60 -5.17 -2.62 10.73
N SER A 61 -5.31 -3.19 11.93
CA SER A 61 -4.52 -4.34 12.40
C SER A 61 -4.76 -5.62 11.59
N ARG A 62 -5.86 -5.67 10.83
CA ARG A 62 -6.22 -6.76 9.92
C ARG A 62 -6.22 -6.33 8.46
N CYS A 63 -5.61 -5.18 8.15
CA CYS A 63 -5.55 -4.67 6.80
C CYS A 63 -4.72 -5.60 5.90
N GLY A 64 -5.21 -5.84 4.69
CA GLY A 64 -4.51 -6.59 3.64
C GLY A 64 -4.15 -5.72 2.43
N PHE A 65 -4.38 -4.41 2.51
CA PHE A 65 -4.34 -3.54 1.33
C PHE A 65 -2.91 -3.06 1.05
N ALA A 66 -2.15 -3.88 0.33
CA ALA A 66 -0.72 -3.66 0.05
C ALA A 66 -0.40 -2.29 -0.53
N ALA A 67 -1.22 -1.78 -1.45
CA ALA A 67 -1.06 -0.44 -2.03
C ALA A 67 -1.07 0.67 -0.96
N HIS A 68 -1.91 0.53 0.07
CA HIS A 68 -1.98 1.51 1.15
C HIS A 68 -0.74 1.45 2.05
N VAL A 69 -0.16 0.26 2.24
CA VAL A 69 1.12 0.09 2.93
C VAL A 69 2.24 0.77 2.15
N GLU A 70 2.36 0.48 0.85
CA GLU A 70 3.39 1.03 -0.01
C GLU A 70 3.36 2.56 -0.03
N MET A 71 2.17 3.15 -0.25
CA MET A 71 2.02 4.61 -0.26
C MET A 71 2.29 5.24 1.11
N SER A 72 1.88 4.57 2.20
CA SER A 72 2.12 5.10 3.55
C SER A 72 3.60 5.06 3.92
N LEU A 73 4.30 3.98 3.57
CA LEU A 73 5.75 3.88 3.71
C LEU A 73 6.48 4.92 2.86
N ALA A 74 6.03 5.17 1.62
CA ALA A 74 6.61 6.20 0.77
C ALA A 74 6.39 7.61 1.36
N TYR A 75 5.20 7.86 1.94
CA TYR A 75 4.90 9.11 2.65
C TYR A 75 5.77 9.29 3.90
N ASP A 76 6.08 8.21 4.61
CA ASP A 76 7.03 8.17 5.73
C ASP A 76 8.50 8.15 5.26
N LEU A 77 8.77 8.42 3.98
CA LEU A 77 10.10 8.48 3.37
C LEU A 77 10.90 7.17 3.43
N HIS A 78 10.23 6.02 3.52
CA HIS A 78 10.90 4.74 3.46
C HIS A 78 11.58 4.55 2.09
N PRO A 79 12.92 4.42 2.01
CA PRO A 79 13.65 4.52 0.75
C PRO A 79 13.20 3.52 -0.32
N ALA A 80 12.92 2.27 0.09
CA ALA A 80 12.48 1.24 -0.84
C ALA A 80 11.10 1.55 -1.46
N ALA A 81 10.19 2.16 -0.70
CA ALA A 81 8.85 2.48 -1.16
C ALA A 81 8.84 3.75 -2.03
N VAL A 82 9.64 4.74 -1.65
CA VAL A 82 9.89 5.92 -2.50
C VAL A 82 10.46 5.49 -3.86
N TRP A 83 11.47 4.60 -3.86
CA TRP A 83 12.05 4.08 -5.10
C TRP A 83 11.05 3.30 -5.95
N THR A 84 10.18 2.48 -5.34
CA THR A 84 9.05 1.86 -6.05
C THR A 84 8.19 2.93 -6.73
N GLY A 85 7.80 3.98 -6.02
CA GLY A 85 6.99 5.07 -6.58
C GLY A 85 7.65 5.75 -7.78
N VAL A 86 8.94 6.08 -7.68
CA VAL A 86 9.73 6.68 -8.77
C VAL A 86 9.73 5.78 -10.02
N ARG A 87 9.92 4.46 -9.84
CA ARG A 87 9.87 3.48 -10.95
C ARG A 87 8.47 3.33 -11.55
N VAL A 88 7.44 3.25 -10.70
CA VAL A 88 6.05 3.09 -11.14
C VAL A 88 5.58 4.30 -11.95
N LEU A 89 6.03 5.51 -11.56
CA LEU A 89 5.73 6.76 -12.27
C LEU A 89 6.62 6.99 -13.51
N GLY A 90 7.55 6.08 -13.83
CA GLY A 90 8.42 6.19 -15.00
C GLY A 90 9.44 7.34 -14.92
N LEU A 91 9.82 7.74 -13.70
CA LEU A 91 10.84 8.76 -13.48
C LEU A 91 12.27 8.21 -13.57
N VAL A 92 12.42 6.89 -13.57
CA VAL A 92 13.66 6.12 -13.78
C VAL A 92 13.37 4.80 -14.51
#